data_AF-A0A932Z9Y5-F1
#
_entry.id   AF-A0A932Z9Y5-F1
#
_cell.length_a   1.000
_cell.length_b   1.000
_cell.length_c   1.000
_cell.angle_alpha   90.00
_cell.angle_beta   90.00
_cell.angle_gamma   90.00
#
_symmetry.space_group_name_H-M   'P 1'
#
loop_
_entity.id
_entity.type
_entity.pdbx_description
1 polymer ?
#
loop_
_entity_poly.entity_id
_entity_poly.type
_entity_poly.pdbx_seq_one_letter_code
_entity_poly.pdbx_strand_id
1 'polypeptide(L)'
;MKVELLVSEWCPTCPAAEQVWRTVAREKAIEFAVLDLAQPEGRELAHRLRLKTVPSVVVDGALAGVGVQTLPEARQMVAAAPPRTKSSPLHAGMTLSTDNRWFVSAAMGYLILSGAWLAWQGALITDGAPRMVGVHLFGMGFVLPLIYGLGAHMLPRFTGNPIAMGAWPWIQFAVLNGGLLVFLAGVAVEAPGAAFAGGVLIWLSLAIFAGRVWRVLWPRTGEHYPVGLTETGRDLNNPVRFERSSRSSLDFTSLRSGRTGTKSRGERGHCIFEIRSK
;
A
#
# COMPACT_ATOMS: atom_id res chain seq x y z
N MET A 1 -22.70 8.48 -0.01
CA MET A 1 -22.50 7.02 0.09
C MET A 1 -21.03 6.77 0.31
N LYS A 2 -20.71 6.25 1.49
CA LYS A 2 -19.36 5.90 1.90
C LYS A 2 -19.15 4.41 1.69
N VAL A 3 -18.04 4.04 1.08
CA VAL A 3 -17.64 2.66 0.84
C VAL A 3 -16.27 2.44 1.43
N GLU A 4 -16.17 1.54 2.39
CA GLU A 4 -14.94 1.22 3.11
C GLU A 4 -14.58 -0.24 2.81
N LEU A 5 -13.44 -0.45 2.15
CA LEU A 5 -12.89 -1.78 1.91
C LEU A 5 -11.86 -2.08 2.99
N LEU A 6 -12.17 -3.04 3.87
CA LEU A 6 -11.23 -3.55 4.84
C LEU A 6 -10.30 -4.57 4.18
N VAL A 7 -9.00 -4.34 4.34
CA VAL A 7 -7.91 -5.18 3.79
C VAL A 7 -6.88 -5.47 4.87
N SER A 8 -5.91 -6.33 4.54
CA SER A 8 -4.67 -6.45 5.29
C SER A 8 -3.50 -6.66 4.34
N GLU A 9 -2.30 -6.27 4.75
CA GLU A 9 -1.08 -6.50 3.96
C GLU A 9 -0.83 -7.99 3.65
N TRP A 10 -1.26 -8.89 4.53
CA TRP A 10 -1.05 -10.34 4.42
C TRP A 10 -2.13 -11.05 3.60
N CYS A 11 -3.09 -10.31 3.06
CA CYS A 11 -4.23 -10.85 2.33
C CYS A 11 -3.93 -10.93 0.82
N PRO A 12 -3.73 -12.13 0.24
CA PRO A 12 -3.33 -12.28 -1.15
C PRO A 12 -4.40 -11.84 -2.16
N THR A 13 -5.67 -11.85 -1.76
CA THR A 13 -6.82 -11.50 -2.61
C THR A 13 -7.27 -10.05 -2.45
N CYS A 14 -6.76 -9.33 -1.45
CA CYS A 14 -7.12 -7.94 -1.18
C CYS A 14 -6.72 -6.97 -2.32
N PRO A 15 -5.58 -7.13 -3.02
CA PRO A 15 -5.29 -6.31 -4.20
C PRO A 15 -6.34 -6.43 -5.32
N ALA A 16 -6.90 -7.63 -5.51
CA ALA A 16 -7.94 -7.87 -6.52
C ALA A 16 -9.26 -7.18 -6.14
N ALA A 17 -9.67 -7.28 -4.86
CA ALA A 17 -10.84 -6.55 -4.35
C ALA A 17 -10.67 -5.03 -4.48
N GLU A 18 -9.48 -4.51 -4.13
CA GLU A 18 -9.16 -3.09 -4.28
C GLU A 18 -9.31 -2.62 -5.73
N GLN A 19 -8.85 -3.43 -6.70
CA GLN A 19 -8.94 -3.08 -8.12
C GLN A 19 -10.38 -2.97 -8.62
N VAL A 20 -11.27 -3.86 -8.16
CA VAL A 20 -12.70 -3.81 -8.48
C VAL A 20 -13.32 -2.53 -7.92
N TRP A 21 -13.14 -2.25 -6.63
CA TRP A 21 -13.74 -1.09 -5.98
C TRP A 21 -13.17 0.24 -6.46
N ARG A 22 -11.88 0.30 -6.82
CA ARG A 22 -11.30 1.46 -7.52
C ARG A 22 -11.97 1.73 -8.85
N THR A 23 -12.35 0.68 -9.58
CA THR A 23 -13.06 0.84 -10.85
C THR A 23 -14.44 1.41 -10.62
N VAL A 24 -15.19 0.88 -9.65
CA VAL A 24 -16.50 1.42 -9.26
C VAL A 24 -16.39 2.87 -8.76
N ALA A 25 -15.38 3.20 -7.96
CA ALA A 25 -15.16 4.55 -7.46
C ALA A 25 -14.82 5.58 -8.55
N ARG A 26 -14.30 5.14 -9.71
CA ARG A 26 -14.12 6.02 -10.88
C ARG A 26 -15.43 6.30 -11.61
N GLU A 27 -16.33 5.33 -11.62
CA GLU A 27 -17.61 5.39 -12.33
C GLU A 27 -18.72 6.09 -11.52
N LYS A 28 -18.71 5.88 -10.21
CA LYS A 28 -19.78 6.32 -9.28
C LYS A 28 -19.24 7.34 -8.28
N ALA A 29 -20.07 8.32 -7.94
CA ALA A 29 -19.77 9.34 -6.94
C ALA A 29 -19.89 8.75 -5.52
N ILE A 30 -18.97 7.84 -5.19
CA ILE A 30 -18.82 7.23 -3.88
C ILE A 30 -17.57 7.74 -3.18
N GLU A 31 -17.66 7.88 -1.86
CA GLU A 31 -16.52 8.15 -1.00
C GLU A 31 -15.85 6.82 -0.66
N PHE A 32 -14.85 6.46 -1.45
CA PHE A 32 -14.17 5.16 -1.34
C PHE A 32 -12.89 5.28 -0.50
N ALA A 33 -12.81 4.50 0.57
CA ALA A 33 -11.65 4.38 1.44
C ALA A 33 -11.19 2.91 1.54
N VAL A 34 -9.89 2.70 1.56
CA VAL A 34 -9.28 1.39 1.85
C VAL A 34 -8.69 1.47 3.25
N LEU A 35 -9.17 0.61 4.15
CA LEU A 35 -8.77 0.59 5.56
C LEU A 35 -7.98 -0.69 5.83
N ASP A 36 -6.75 -0.57 6.30
CA ASP A 36 -5.98 -1.73 6.73
C ASP A 36 -6.37 -2.12 8.16
N LEU A 37 -6.55 -3.42 8.43
CA LEU A 37 -6.78 -3.93 9.79
C LEU A 37 -5.64 -3.64 10.77
N ALA A 38 -4.45 -3.28 10.32
CA ALA A 38 -3.35 -2.81 11.16
C ALA A 38 -3.57 -1.38 11.66
N GLN A 39 -4.41 -0.59 11.00
CA GLN A 39 -4.75 0.78 11.39
C GLN A 39 -5.84 0.79 12.48
N PRO A 40 -5.82 1.76 13.42
CA PRO A 40 -6.81 1.83 14.49
C PRO A 40 -8.24 1.95 13.96
N GLU A 41 -8.45 2.70 12.88
CA GLU A 41 -9.77 2.87 12.24
C GLU A 41 -10.30 1.54 11.67
N GLY A 42 -9.42 0.78 11.01
CA GLY A 42 -9.74 -0.55 10.48
C GLY A 42 -10.06 -1.56 11.58
N ARG A 43 -9.30 -1.54 12.70
CA ARG A 43 -9.56 -2.39 13.88
C ARG A 43 -10.89 -2.07 14.53
N GLU A 44 -11.21 -0.79 14.72
CA GLU A 44 -12.46 -0.37 15.34
C GLU A 44 -13.65 -0.83 14.50
N LEU A 45 -13.58 -0.61 13.18
CA LEU A 45 -14.64 -1.01 12.25
C LEU A 45 -14.81 -2.53 12.23
N ALA A 46 -13.71 -3.29 12.18
CA ALA A 46 -13.74 -4.74 12.24
C ALA A 46 -14.31 -5.27 13.57
N HIS A 47 -13.96 -4.64 14.69
CA HIS A 47 -14.49 -5.01 16.00
C HIS A 47 -15.99 -4.72 16.10
N ARG A 48 -16.42 -3.51 15.72
CA ARG A 48 -17.83 -3.07 15.74
C ARG A 48 -18.73 -3.97 14.89
N LEU A 49 -18.26 -4.33 13.70
CA LEU A 49 -18.99 -5.19 12.76
C LEU A 49 -18.71 -6.69 12.94
N ARG A 50 -17.90 -7.07 13.95
CA ARG A 50 -17.50 -8.46 14.24
C ARG A 50 -16.92 -9.19 13.02
N LEU A 51 -16.14 -8.48 12.22
CA LEU A 51 -15.50 -9.00 11.02
C LEU A 51 -14.34 -9.92 11.38
N LYS A 52 -14.36 -11.13 10.82
CA LYS A 52 -13.30 -12.14 11.01
C LYS A 52 -12.49 -12.38 9.73
N THR A 53 -12.91 -11.80 8.62
CA THR A 53 -12.39 -12.10 7.29
C THR A 53 -12.14 -10.83 6.49
N VAL A 54 -11.07 -10.87 5.71
CA VAL A 54 -10.70 -9.86 4.72
C VAL A 54 -10.48 -10.56 3.36
N PRO A 55 -10.73 -9.87 2.24
CA PRO A 55 -11.29 -8.52 2.14
C PRO A 55 -12.77 -8.48 2.54
N SER A 56 -13.24 -7.36 3.10
CA SER A 56 -14.66 -7.12 3.40
C SER A 56 -15.05 -5.68 3.08
N VAL A 57 -16.27 -5.50 2.59
CA VAL A 57 -16.80 -4.21 2.14
C VAL A 57 -17.88 -3.74 3.08
N VAL A 58 -17.76 -2.51 3.52
CA VAL A 58 -18.74 -1.81 4.32
C VAL A 58 -19.31 -0.66 3.49
N VAL A 59 -20.64 -0.57 3.40
CA VAL A 59 -21.33 0.54 2.73
C VAL A 59 -22.17 1.25 3.77
N ASP A 60 -21.92 2.56 3.90
CA ASP A 60 -22.61 3.44 4.87
C ASP A 60 -22.62 2.85 6.30
N GLY A 61 -21.49 2.25 6.70
CA GLY A 61 -21.29 1.68 8.04
C GLY A 61 -21.85 0.27 8.27
N ALA A 62 -22.53 -0.33 7.29
CA ALA A 62 -23.03 -1.71 7.35
C ALA A 62 -22.20 -2.66 6.49
N LEU A 63 -21.96 -3.89 6.97
CA LEU A 63 -21.30 -4.93 6.18
C LEU A 63 -22.15 -5.26 4.95
N ALA A 64 -21.62 -4.97 3.77
CA ALA A 64 -22.31 -5.15 2.51
C ALA A 64 -21.84 -6.41 1.78
N GLY A 65 -20.58 -6.84 1.97
CA GLY A 65 -20.05 -8.03 1.31
C GLY A 65 -18.72 -8.50 1.92
N VAL A 66 -18.40 -9.78 1.69
CA VAL A 66 -17.16 -10.42 2.11
C VAL A 66 -16.54 -11.13 0.92
N GLY A 67 -15.24 -10.95 0.72
CA GLY A 67 -14.50 -11.51 -0.40
C GLY A 67 -14.27 -10.50 -1.54
N VAL A 68 -13.82 -11.04 -2.67
CA VAL A 68 -13.57 -10.27 -3.89
C VAL A 68 -14.85 -10.23 -4.70
N GLN A 69 -15.46 -9.05 -4.81
CA GLN A 69 -16.72 -8.92 -5.53
C GLN A 69 -16.46 -8.84 -7.03
N THR A 70 -17.41 -9.30 -7.83
CA THR A 70 -17.35 -9.05 -9.27
C THR A 70 -17.70 -7.59 -9.56
N LEU A 71 -17.24 -7.06 -10.70
CA LEU A 71 -17.56 -5.69 -11.10
C LEU A 71 -19.08 -5.41 -11.19
N PRO A 72 -19.92 -6.33 -11.75
CA PRO A 72 -21.38 -6.14 -11.77
C PRO A 72 -21.99 -6.13 -10.36
N GLU A 73 -21.55 -7.03 -9.48
CA GLU A 73 -22.02 -7.10 -8.09
C GLU A 73 -21.68 -5.82 -7.32
N ALA A 74 -20.43 -5.37 -7.40
CA ALA A 74 -19.99 -4.14 -6.74
C ALA A 74 -20.77 -2.91 -7.24
N ARG A 75 -21.11 -2.85 -8.53
CA ARG A 75 -21.98 -1.78 -9.09
C ARG A 75 -23.40 -1.84 -8.54
N GLN A 76 -23.95 -3.04 -8.35
CA GLN A 76 -25.27 -3.22 -7.79
C GLN A 76 -25.33 -2.76 -6.33
N MET A 77 -24.29 -3.03 -5.55
CA MET A 77 -24.18 -2.61 -4.14
C MET A 77 -24.20 -1.08 -3.98
N VAL A 78 -23.73 -0.33 -4.99
CA VAL A 78 -23.74 1.14 -5.01
C VAL A 78 -24.67 1.72 -6.07
N ALA A 79 -25.71 0.98 -6.48
CA ALA A 79 -26.60 1.39 -7.56
C ALA A 79 -27.23 2.78 -7.33
N ALA A 80 -27.54 3.09 -6.07
CA ALA A 80 -28.12 4.37 -5.64
C ALA A 80 -27.15 5.56 -5.73
N ALA A 81 -25.84 5.34 -5.88
CA ALA A 81 -24.88 6.42 -6.07
C ALA A 81 -24.99 7.02 -7.49
N PRO A 82 -24.98 8.35 -7.64
CA PRO A 82 -24.99 8.99 -8.95
C PRO A 82 -23.66 8.73 -9.71
N PRO A 83 -23.63 8.90 -11.04
CA PRO A 83 -22.40 8.84 -11.81
C PRO A 83 -21.39 9.89 -11.33
N ARG A 84 -20.10 9.56 -11.33
CA ARG A 84 -19.05 10.49 -10.89
C ARG A 84 -18.81 11.56 -11.95
N THR A 85 -19.15 12.81 -11.63
CA THR A 85 -18.69 13.97 -12.39
C THR A 85 -17.27 14.29 -11.94
N LYS A 86 -16.30 14.18 -12.86
CA LYS A 86 -14.83 14.26 -12.69
C LYS A 86 -14.36 14.86 -11.34
N SER A 87 -13.81 14.02 -10.46
CA SER A 87 -13.05 14.49 -9.29
C SER A 87 -11.78 13.66 -9.04
N SER A 88 -10.74 14.39 -8.63
CA SER A 88 -9.34 13.98 -8.50
C SER A 88 -9.16 12.71 -7.66
N PRO A 89 -8.27 11.79 -8.06
CA PRO A 89 -8.13 10.51 -7.39
C PRO A 89 -7.43 10.66 -6.03
N LEU A 90 -8.20 10.48 -4.94
CA LEU A 90 -7.68 10.18 -3.60
C LEU A 90 -6.93 8.83 -3.66
N HIS A 91 -5.61 8.90 -3.69
CA HIS A 91 -4.73 7.73 -3.75
C HIS A 91 -4.39 7.23 -2.34
N ALA A 92 -5.32 6.53 -1.71
CA ALA A 92 -5.01 5.64 -0.59
C ALA A 92 -5.08 4.20 -1.10
N GLY A 93 -4.00 3.69 -1.68
CA GLY A 93 -3.88 2.31 -2.17
C GLY A 93 -2.57 1.68 -1.79
N MET A 94 -2.51 0.34 -1.85
CA MET A 94 -1.26 -0.39 -1.58
C MET A 94 -0.17 -0.08 -2.60
N THR A 95 -0.55 0.32 -3.82
CA THR A 95 0.40 0.61 -4.89
C THR A 95 0.93 2.05 -4.84
N LEU A 96 2.23 2.22 -5.13
CA LEU A 96 2.90 3.52 -5.22
C LEU A 96 2.22 4.39 -6.31
N SER A 97 1.97 5.68 -6.03
CA SER A 97 1.46 6.62 -7.05
C SER A 97 2.45 6.74 -8.21
N THR A 98 1.95 7.03 -9.41
CA THR A 98 2.78 7.15 -10.62
C THR A 98 3.95 8.11 -10.43
N ASP A 99 3.68 9.24 -9.78
CA ASP A 99 4.62 10.31 -9.45
C ASP A 99 5.78 9.75 -8.62
N ASN A 100 5.47 9.00 -7.57
CA ASN A 100 6.46 8.41 -6.68
C ASN A 100 7.26 7.30 -7.38
N ARG A 101 6.66 6.58 -8.33
CA ARG A 101 7.35 5.52 -9.08
C ARG A 101 8.49 6.10 -9.90
N TRP A 102 8.31 7.27 -10.50
CA TRP A 102 9.36 7.93 -11.25
C TRP A 102 10.56 8.30 -10.39
N PHE A 103 10.36 8.81 -9.17
CA PHE A 103 11.45 9.08 -8.24
C PHE A 103 12.23 7.81 -7.87
N VAL A 104 11.52 6.73 -7.53
CA VAL A 104 12.16 5.45 -7.17
C VAL A 104 12.89 4.83 -8.37
N SER A 105 12.27 4.82 -9.55
CA SER A 105 12.90 4.32 -10.77
C SER A 105 14.14 5.13 -11.15
N ALA A 106 14.07 6.47 -11.07
CA ALA A 106 15.22 7.32 -11.29
C ALA A 106 16.34 7.03 -10.28
N ALA A 107 16.02 6.83 -9.00
CA ALA A 107 16.99 6.45 -7.98
C ALA A 107 17.76 5.18 -8.37
N MET A 108 17.05 4.13 -8.81
CA MET A 108 17.68 2.88 -9.26
C MET A 108 18.56 3.10 -10.49
N GLY A 109 18.10 3.91 -11.46
CA GLY A 109 18.90 4.28 -12.61
C GLY A 109 20.21 4.97 -12.22
N TYR A 110 20.13 5.96 -11.33
CA TYR A 110 21.31 6.68 -10.86
C TYR A 110 22.25 5.83 -10.02
N LEU A 111 21.73 4.87 -9.24
CA LEU A 111 22.56 3.91 -8.50
C LEU A 111 23.40 3.06 -9.46
N ILE A 112 22.76 2.52 -10.49
CA ILE A 112 23.44 1.72 -11.52
C ILE A 112 24.47 2.57 -12.26
N LEU A 113 24.11 3.77 -12.69
CA LEU A 113 25.01 4.69 -13.39
C LEU A 113 26.19 5.11 -12.53
N SER A 114 25.97 5.41 -11.25
CA SER A 114 27.04 5.76 -10.31
C SER A 114 28.00 4.59 -10.09
N GLY A 115 27.48 3.38 -9.82
CA GLY A 115 28.31 2.19 -9.64
C GLY A 115 29.13 1.88 -10.89
N ALA A 116 28.49 1.91 -12.07
CA ALA A 116 29.16 1.68 -13.34
C ALA A 116 30.25 2.74 -13.62
N TRP A 117 29.96 4.01 -13.35
CA TRP A 117 30.93 5.10 -13.54
C TRP A 117 32.15 4.96 -12.63
N LEU A 118 31.92 4.71 -11.33
CA LEU A 118 32.99 4.54 -10.36
C LEU A 118 33.85 3.30 -10.67
N ALA A 119 33.23 2.20 -11.08
CA ALA A 119 33.93 0.98 -11.46
C ALA A 119 34.76 1.18 -12.73
N TRP A 120 34.18 1.77 -13.78
CA TRP A 120 34.86 1.98 -15.06
C TRP A 120 36.07 2.91 -14.90
N GLN A 121 35.92 4.02 -14.20
CA GLN A 121 37.00 5.00 -14.06
C GLN A 121 38.08 4.59 -13.04
N GLY A 122 37.95 3.43 -12.38
CA GLY A 122 38.81 3.07 -11.24
C GLY A 122 38.67 4.02 -10.04
N ALA A 123 37.62 4.86 -10.05
CA ALA A 123 37.42 5.98 -9.13
C ALA A 123 36.92 5.57 -7.74
N LEU A 124 36.86 4.26 -7.47
CA LEU A 124 36.63 3.70 -6.14
C LEU A 124 37.86 3.89 -5.22
N ILE A 125 39.05 3.92 -5.80
CA ILE A 125 40.33 3.98 -5.07
C ILE A 125 41.19 5.19 -5.44
N THR A 126 40.85 5.90 -6.52
CA THR A 126 41.58 7.08 -6.97
C THR A 126 40.79 8.36 -6.67
N ASP A 127 41.51 9.43 -6.32
CA ASP A 127 40.91 10.74 -6.12
C ASP A 127 40.89 11.57 -7.42
N GLY A 128 39.97 12.52 -7.49
CA GLY A 128 39.85 13.43 -8.64
C GLY A 128 38.42 13.66 -9.11
N ALA A 129 38.27 14.38 -10.22
CA ALA A 129 36.98 14.72 -10.82
C ALA A 129 36.08 13.49 -11.13
N PRO A 130 36.60 12.35 -11.64
CA PRO A 130 35.77 11.17 -11.90
C PRO A 130 35.13 10.58 -10.63
N ARG A 131 35.88 10.56 -9.52
CA ARG A 131 35.35 10.15 -8.21
C ARG A 131 34.29 11.11 -7.72
N MET A 132 34.55 12.41 -7.85
CA MET A 132 33.59 13.45 -7.47
C MET A 132 32.27 13.29 -8.23
N VAL A 133 32.31 13.11 -9.55
CA VAL A 133 31.13 12.83 -10.38
C VAL A 133 30.38 11.60 -9.88
N GLY A 134 31.09 10.49 -9.67
CA GLY A 134 30.47 9.23 -9.24
C GLY A 134 29.80 9.30 -7.87
N VAL A 135 30.45 9.94 -6.88
CA VAL A 135 29.91 10.11 -5.52
C VAL A 135 28.71 11.06 -5.51
N HIS A 136 28.75 12.14 -6.28
CA HIS A 136 27.63 13.09 -6.37
C HIS A 136 26.45 12.50 -7.14
N LEU A 137 26.71 11.66 -8.15
CA LEU A 137 25.68 10.87 -8.83
C LEU A 137 25.00 9.88 -7.86
N PHE A 138 25.76 9.25 -6.95
CA PHE A 138 25.20 8.42 -5.88
C PHE A 138 24.36 9.24 -4.88
N GLY A 139 24.96 10.27 -4.28
CA GLY A 139 24.29 11.02 -3.22
C GLY A 139 23.08 11.80 -3.72
N MET A 140 23.25 12.59 -4.77
CA MET A 140 22.18 13.48 -5.26
C MET A 140 21.29 12.81 -6.31
N GLY A 141 21.80 11.83 -7.06
CA GLY A 141 21.01 11.08 -8.04
C GLY A 141 20.30 9.86 -7.47
N PHE A 142 20.91 9.10 -6.57
CA PHE A 142 20.26 7.93 -5.97
C PHE A 142 19.57 8.25 -4.64
N VAL A 143 20.31 8.77 -3.65
CA VAL A 143 19.78 8.88 -2.28
C VAL A 143 18.62 9.89 -2.21
N LEU A 144 18.73 11.06 -2.84
CA LEU A 144 17.68 12.08 -2.80
C LEU A 144 16.35 11.61 -3.44
N PRO A 145 16.29 11.12 -4.69
CA PRO A 145 15.04 10.60 -5.25
C PRO A 145 14.45 9.44 -4.47
N LEU A 146 15.28 8.56 -3.90
CA LEU A 146 14.80 7.47 -3.05
C LEU A 146 14.07 8.03 -1.82
N ILE A 147 14.67 8.99 -1.11
CA ILE A 147 14.05 9.67 0.04
C ILE A 147 12.76 10.37 -0.39
N TYR A 148 12.75 11.08 -1.52
CA TYR A 148 11.56 11.78 -2.02
C TYR A 148 10.42 10.81 -2.34
N GLY A 149 10.70 9.72 -3.05
CA GLY A 149 9.72 8.71 -3.42
C GLY A 149 9.15 7.96 -2.21
N LEU A 150 10.02 7.50 -1.30
CA LEU A 150 9.60 6.79 -0.09
C LEU A 150 8.90 7.71 0.90
N GLY A 151 9.44 8.90 1.16
CA GLY A 151 8.84 9.87 2.08
C GLY A 151 7.45 10.30 1.63
N ALA A 152 7.28 10.63 0.34
CA ALA A 152 5.97 10.98 -0.21
C ALA A 152 4.97 9.82 -0.19
N HIS A 153 5.43 8.58 -0.12
CA HIS A 153 4.57 7.40 -0.04
C HIS A 153 4.21 7.01 1.40
N MET A 154 5.19 7.04 2.31
CA MET A 154 5.04 6.56 3.67
C MET A 154 4.40 7.60 4.60
N LEU A 155 4.76 8.88 4.47
CA LEU A 155 4.28 9.93 5.39
C LEU A 155 2.75 10.06 5.44
N PRO A 156 2.02 10.06 4.31
CA PRO A 156 0.55 10.13 4.35
C PRO A 156 -0.09 8.94 5.06
N ARG A 157 0.53 7.76 5.03
CA ARG A 157 0.01 6.56 5.69
C ARG A 157 0.14 6.62 7.21
N PHE A 158 1.22 7.23 7.71
CA PHE A 158 1.42 7.40 9.15
C PHE A 158 0.66 8.58 9.74
N THR A 159 0.47 9.65 8.96
CA THR A 159 -0.14 10.90 9.46
C THR A 159 -1.61 11.04 9.14
N GLY A 160 -2.16 10.23 8.23
CA GLY A 160 -3.52 10.38 7.70
C GLY A 160 -3.70 11.61 6.79
N ASN A 161 -2.68 12.46 6.64
CA ASN A 161 -2.74 13.70 5.87
C ASN A 161 -2.22 13.48 4.44
N PRO A 162 -2.99 13.82 3.39
CA PRO A 162 -2.52 13.68 2.02
C PRO A 162 -1.42 14.70 1.71
N ILE A 163 -0.35 14.25 1.05
CA ILE A 163 0.66 15.16 0.51
C ILE A 163 0.10 15.94 -0.68
N ALA A 164 0.52 17.19 -0.86
CA ALA A 164 0.13 17.96 -2.02
C ALA A 164 0.61 17.27 -3.32
N MET A 165 -0.36 16.82 -4.11
CA MET A 165 -0.20 16.24 -5.45
C MET A 165 -0.46 17.30 -6.54
N GLY A 166 -0.17 16.98 -7.80
CA GLY A 166 -0.38 17.87 -8.94
C GLY A 166 0.92 18.15 -9.70
N ALA A 167 1.19 19.42 -10.05
CA ALA A 167 2.39 19.79 -10.80
C ALA A 167 3.68 19.80 -9.94
N TRP A 168 3.55 19.99 -8.62
CA TRP A 168 4.69 20.14 -7.71
C TRP A 168 5.71 18.99 -7.68
N PRO A 169 5.30 17.70 -7.62
CA PRO A 169 6.24 16.58 -7.70
C PRO A 169 7.03 16.59 -9.01
N TRP A 170 6.40 16.95 -10.11
CA TRP A 170 7.05 17.01 -11.43
C TRP A 170 8.03 18.16 -11.55
N ILE A 171 7.68 19.34 -11.02
CA ILE A 171 8.60 20.48 -10.91
C ILE A 171 9.80 20.08 -10.06
N GLN A 172 9.57 19.48 -8.89
CA GLN A 172 10.64 18.99 -8.02
C GLN A 172 11.54 17.98 -8.75
N PHE A 173 10.95 17.03 -9.49
CA PHE A 173 11.68 16.02 -10.25
C PHE A 173 12.54 16.68 -11.35
N ALA A 174 11.97 17.60 -12.12
CA ALA A 174 12.68 18.31 -13.18
C ALA A 174 13.83 19.17 -12.62
N VAL A 175 13.57 19.91 -11.54
CA VAL A 175 14.57 20.77 -10.87
C VAL A 175 15.72 19.93 -10.30
N LEU A 176 15.43 18.79 -9.69
CA LEU A 176 16.46 17.88 -9.18
C LEU A 176 17.33 17.30 -10.30
N ASN A 177 16.71 16.71 -11.32
CA ASN A 177 17.43 16.06 -12.41
C ASN A 177 18.20 17.08 -13.26
N GLY A 178 17.58 18.22 -13.58
CA GLY A 178 18.24 19.32 -14.29
C GLY A 178 19.39 19.91 -13.47
N GLY A 179 19.18 20.13 -12.17
CA GLY A 179 20.23 20.58 -11.26
C GLY A 179 21.41 19.62 -11.17
N LEU A 180 21.14 18.32 -11.10
CA LEU A 180 22.16 17.28 -11.11
C LEU A 180 22.97 17.26 -12.40
N LEU A 181 22.32 17.31 -13.57
CA LEU A 181 23.01 17.34 -14.86
C LEU A 181 23.89 18.58 -15.00
N VAL A 182 23.38 19.76 -14.63
CA VAL A 182 24.15 21.01 -14.65
C VAL A 182 25.31 20.96 -13.67
N PHE A 183 25.10 20.42 -12.46
CA PHE A 183 26.15 20.25 -11.46
C PHE A 183 27.28 19.36 -11.97
N LEU A 184 26.95 18.17 -12.49
CA LEU A 184 27.93 17.20 -12.97
C LEU A 184 28.66 17.70 -14.21
N ALA A 185 27.97 18.37 -15.13
CA ALA A 185 28.59 19.01 -16.28
C ALA A 185 29.57 20.10 -15.84
N GLY A 186 29.17 20.95 -14.90
CA GLY A 186 30.03 21.99 -14.34
C GLY A 186 31.28 21.44 -13.67
N VAL A 187 31.15 20.33 -12.93
CA VAL A 187 32.31 19.61 -12.37
C VAL A 187 33.20 19.03 -13.46
N ALA A 188 32.62 18.37 -14.47
CA ALA A 188 33.38 17.68 -15.51
C ALA A 188 34.19 18.62 -16.40
N VAL A 189 33.72 19.85 -16.62
CA VAL A 189 34.40 20.87 -17.43
C VAL A 189 35.07 21.95 -16.60
N GLU A 190 35.21 21.74 -15.28
CA GLU A 190 35.82 22.69 -14.33
C GLU A 190 35.21 24.10 -14.37
N ALA A 191 33.90 24.19 -14.62
CA ALA A 191 33.12 25.43 -14.61
C ALA A 191 32.41 25.63 -13.25
N PRO A 192 33.03 26.32 -12.28
CA PRO A 192 32.50 26.43 -10.92
C PRO A 192 31.14 27.14 -10.87
N GLY A 193 30.90 28.11 -11.77
CA GLY A 193 29.61 28.79 -11.87
C GLY A 193 28.45 27.85 -12.26
N ALA A 194 28.71 26.93 -13.19
CA ALA A 194 27.72 25.91 -13.58
C ALA A 194 27.51 24.90 -12.44
N ALA A 195 28.58 24.44 -11.80
CA ALA A 195 28.47 23.56 -10.64
C ALA A 195 27.65 24.20 -9.51
N PHE A 196 27.92 25.47 -9.19
CA PHE A 196 27.16 26.23 -8.20
C PHE A 196 25.67 26.36 -8.58
N ALA A 197 25.37 26.74 -9.83
CA ALA A 197 23.99 26.87 -10.31
C ALA A 197 23.23 25.52 -10.23
N GLY A 198 23.88 24.42 -10.61
CA GLY A 198 23.32 23.08 -10.46
C GLY A 198 23.05 22.71 -8.99
N GLY A 199 23.99 23.04 -8.10
CA GLY A 199 23.81 22.87 -6.66
C GLY A 199 22.62 23.65 -6.09
N VAL A 200 22.44 24.91 -6.50
CA VAL A 200 21.28 25.74 -6.12
C VAL A 200 19.97 25.11 -6.57
N LEU A 201 19.92 24.56 -7.80
CA LEU A 201 18.73 23.85 -8.29
C LEU A 201 18.45 22.59 -7.45
N ILE A 202 19.47 21.80 -7.10
CA ILE A 202 19.29 20.62 -6.23
C ILE A 202 18.73 21.03 -4.86
N TRP A 203 19.28 22.09 -4.25
CA TRP A 203 18.75 22.65 -3.00
C TRP A 203 17.31 23.17 -3.12
N LEU A 204 16.97 23.80 -4.24
CA LEU A 204 15.60 24.23 -4.52
C LEU A 204 14.65 23.02 -4.60
N SER A 205 15.07 21.90 -5.18
CA SER A 205 14.27 20.67 -5.18
C SER A 205 13.99 20.17 -3.75
N LEU A 206 14.97 20.26 -2.86
CA LEU A 206 14.84 19.88 -1.45
C LEU A 206 13.90 20.83 -0.71
N ALA A 207 14.00 22.13 -0.96
CA ALA A 207 13.09 23.14 -0.39
C ALA A 207 11.64 22.91 -0.83
N ILE A 208 11.42 22.57 -2.11
CA ILE A 208 10.08 22.19 -2.62
C ILE A 208 9.57 20.95 -1.88
N PHE A 209 10.39 19.92 -1.73
CA PHE A 209 10.01 18.71 -0.99
C PHE A 209 9.64 19.01 0.46
N ALA A 210 10.49 19.77 1.16
CA ALA A 210 10.26 20.17 2.54
C ALA A 210 8.95 20.95 2.69
N GLY A 211 8.68 21.92 1.81
CA GLY A 211 7.42 22.66 1.81
C GLY A 211 6.18 21.79 1.56
N ARG A 212 6.30 20.76 0.71
CA ARG A 212 5.22 19.77 0.48
C ARG A 212 4.98 18.91 1.71
N VAL A 213 6.04 18.44 2.37
CA VAL A 213 5.99 17.60 3.57
C VAL A 213 5.53 18.38 4.80
N TRP A 214 5.87 19.65 4.91
CA TRP A 214 5.52 20.49 6.07
C TRP A 214 4.02 20.45 6.40
N ARG A 215 3.16 20.51 5.37
CA ARG A 215 1.70 20.44 5.53
C ARG A 215 1.20 19.07 6.00
N VAL A 216 1.95 18.00 5.73
CA VAL A 216 1.60 16.64 6.13
C VAL A 216 1.88 16.43 7.62
N LEU A 217 2.96 17.04 8.12
CA LEU A 217 3.41 16.91 9.51
C LEU A 217 2.59 17.72 10.51
N TRP A 218 1.90 18.78 10.06
CA TRP A 218 1.10 19.65 10.92
C TRP A 218 -0.40 19.49 10.62
N PRO A 219 -1.15 18.68 11.41
CA PRO A 219 -2.59 18.53 11.24
C PRO A 219 -3.31 19.88 11.34
N ARG A 220 -4.40 20.05 10.60
CA ARG A 220 -5.32 21.16 10.84
C ARG A 220 -5.99 20.96 12.20
N THR A 221 -5.59 21.74 13.19
CA THR A 221 -6.27 21.87 14.47
C THR A 221 -7.70 22.32 14.24
N GLY A 222 -8.67 21.40 14.24
CA GLY A 222 -10.08 21.75 14.01
C GLY A 222 -11.00 20.55 13.81
N GLU A 223 -10.54 19.47 13.18
CA GLU A 223 -11.28 18.20 13.18
C GLU A 223 -10.85 17.37 14.39
N HIS A 224 -11.41 17.71 15.55
CA HIS A 224 -11.56 16.72 16.60
C HIS A 224 -12.36 15.56 16.01
N TYR A 225 -11.70 14.46 15.67
CA TYR A 225 -12.40 13.19 15.78
C TYR A 225 -12.85 13.12 17.25
N PRO A 226 -14.16 13.05 17.54
CA PRO A 226 -14.58 12.70 18.89
C PRO A 226 -14.08 11.27 19.11
N VAL A 227 -12.89 11.16 19.69
CA VAL A 227 -12.47 9.97 20.40
C VAL A 227 -13.43 9.91 21.57
N GLY A 228 -14.57 9.25 21.34
CA GLY A 228 -15.55 8.89 22.35
C GLY A 228 -14.98 7.84 23.28
N LEU A 229 -13.90 8.20 23.98
CA LEU A 229 -13.52 7.61 25.25
C LEU A 229 -14.27 8.37 26.34
N THR A 230 -15.59 8.18 26.42
CA THR A 230 -16.21 8.14 27.75
C THR A 230 -16.04 6.73 28.28
N GLU A 231 -14.81 6.47 28.71
CA GLU A 231 -14.44 5.33 29.53
C GLU A 231 -14.83 5.63 30.98
N THR A 232 -16.13 5.63 31.30
CA THR A 232 -16.61 5.63 32.69
C THR A 232 -17.92 4.87 32.78
N GLY A 233 -17.83 3.59 33.10
CA GLY A 233 -18.99 2.73 33.33
C GLY A 233 -18.73 1.24 33.14
N ARG A 234 -17.53 0.76 33.53
CA ARG A 234 -17.24 -0.67 33.58
C ARG A 234 -17.89 -1.22 34.86
N ASP A 235 -19.11 -1.69 34.73
CA ASP A 235 -19.83 -2.40 35.80
C ASP A 235 -19.16 -3.77 36.00
N LEU A 236 -18.30 -3.87 37.02
CA LEU A 236 -17.45 -5.02 37.32
C LEU A 236 -18.20 -6.20 37.97
N ASN A 237 -19.53 -6.28 37.87
CA ASN A 237 -20.33 -7.23 38.66
C ASN A 237 -21.16 -8.25 37.86
N ASN A 238 -20.89 -8.48 36.58
CA ASN A 238 -21.56 -9.53 35.83
C ASN A 238 -20.65 -10.74 35.56
N PRO A 239 -20.67 -11.79 36.40
CA PRO A 239 -20.03 -13.05 36.06
C PRO A 239 -20.87 -13.73 34.96
N VAL A 240 -20.38 -13.66 33.72
CA VAL A 240 -20.94 -14.42 32.60
C VAL A 240 -20.80 -15.90 32.91
N ARG A 241 -21.91 -16.50 33.35
CA ARG A 241 -22.12 -17.93 33.58
C ARG A 241 -21.93 -18.68 32.25
N PHE A 242 -20.85 -19.43 32.14
CA PHE A 242 -20.57 -20.31 31.01
C PHE A 242 -21.44 -21.57 31.14
N GLU A 243 -22.61 -21.57 30.50
CA GLU A 243 -23.53 -22.70 30.52
C GLU A 243 -23.05 -23.78 29.54
N ARG A 244 -22.52 -24.86 30.12
CA ARG A 244 -21.99 -26.04 29.42
C ARG A 244 -23.17 -26.88 28.91
N SER A 245 -23.53 -26.70 27.63
CA SER A 245 -24.52 -27.54 26.96
C SER A 245 -23.96 -28.96 26.76
N SER A 246 -24.46 -29.89 27.59
CA SER A 246 -24.28 -31.34 27.40
C SER A 246 -25.33 -31.88 26.45
N ARG A 247 -24.90 -32.40 25.30
CA ARG A 247 -25.60 -33.37 24.45
C ARG A 247 -24.50 -34.18 23.78
N SER A 248 -24.57 -35.48 23.58
CA SER A 248 -25.44 -36.57 24.03
C SER A 248 -24.73 -37.83 23.50
N SER A 249 -24.76 -38.88 24.29
CA SER A 249 -24.30 -40.24 23.99
C SER A 249 -24.66 -40.71 22.58
N LEU A 250 -23.68 -41.26 21.85
CA LEU A 250 -23.94 -42.22 20.78
C LEU A 250 -23.29 -43.55 21.17
N ASP A 251 -24.17 -44.49 21.48
CA ASP A 251 -23.93 -45.90 21.71
C ASP A 251 -23.26 -46.55 20.50
N PHE A 252 -22.24 -47.35 20.78
CA PHE A 252 -21.56 -48.19 19.81
C PHE A 252 -21.92 -49.65 20.12
N THR A 253 -22.95 -50.17 19.45
CA THR A 253 -23.34 -51.57 19.57
C THR A 253 -23.41 -52.22 18.20
N SER A 254 -22.41 -53.06 17.93
CA SER A 254 -22.49 -54.39 17.31
C SER A 254 -23.58 -54.61 16.24
N LEU A 255 -23.16 -54.90 15.00
CA LEU A 255 -23.77 -55.98 14.22
C LEU A 255 -22.75 -56.62 13.26
N ARG A 256 -22.84 -57.94 13.22
CA ARG A 256 -21.91 -58.93 12.69
C ARG A 256 -22.45 -59.47 11.35
N SER A 257 -21.55 -59.97 10.51
CA SER A 257 -21.71 -61.18 9.68
C SER A 257 -22.52 -61.18 8.36
N GLY A 258 -21.84 -61.63 7.28
CA GLY A 258 -22.40 -62.50 6.21
C GLY A 258 -22.33 -61.91 4.79
N ARG A 259 -21.39 -62.33 3.91
CA ARG A 259 -21.53 -63.32 2.80
C ARG A 259 -22.62 -62.94 1.76
N THR A 260 -22.43 -62.90 0.42
CA THR A 260 -21.65 -63.69 -0.56
C THR A 260 -21.77 -63.06 -1.97
N GLY A 261 -20.75 -63.22 -2.83
CA GLY A 261 -20.81 -63.30 -4.33
C GLY A 261 -21.15 -62.01 -5.12
N THR A 262 -20.77 -61.77 -6.37
CA THR A 262 -19.92 -62.42 -7.39
C THR A 262 -19.73 -61.43 -8.54
N LYS A 263 -18.49 -61.31 -9.05
CA LYS A 263 -18.06 -61.26 -10.47
C LYS A 263 -18.60 -60.18 -11.46
N SER A 264 -17.73 -59.22 -11.83
CA SER A 264 -17.33 -58.82 -13.22
C SER A 264 -16.43 -57.56 -13.15
N ARG A 265 -15.17 -57.55 -13.59
CA ARG A 265 -14.53 -57.52 -14.93
C ARG A 265 -14.36 -56.09 -15.51
N GLY A 266 -13.10 -55.66 -15.65
CA GLY A 266 -12.62 -54.52 -16.45
C GLY A 266 -12.73 -53.16 -15.73
N GLU A 267 -11.82 -52.21 -15.77
CA GLU A 267 -10.64 -51.96 -16.60
C GLU A 267 -9.63 -51.07 -15.86
N ARG A 268 -8.44 -50.98 -16.46
CA ARG A 268 -7.20 -50.33 -16.07
C ARG A 268 -7.35 -48.82 -15.82
N GLY A 269 -6.60 -48.31 -14.85
CA GLY A 269 -6.40 -46.88 -14.63
C GLY A 269 -5.43 -46.60 -13.48
N HIS A 270 -4.15 -46.85 -13.72
CA HIS A 270 -3.04 -46.40 -12.88
C HIS A 270 -3.05 -44.88 -12.71
N CYS A 271 -2.92 -44.39 -11.47
CA CYS A 271 -2.04 -43.26 -11.13
C CYS A 271 -1.85 -43.22 -9.61
N ILE A 272 -0.71 -43.74 -9.17
CA ILE A 272 -0.13 -43.58 -7.84
C ILE A 272 0.52 -42.19 -7.82
N PHE A 273 0.20 -41.36 -6.82
CA PHE A 273 1.13 -40.34 -6.35
C PHE A 273 1.13 -40.34 -4.81
N GLU A 274 2.25 -40.82 -4.30
CA GLU A 274 2.62 -40.95 -2.90
C GLU A 274 3.15 -39.59 -2.41
N ILE A 275 2.56 -39.04 -1.35
CA ILE A 275 3.12 -37.90 -0.62
C ILE A 275 3.73 -38.45 0.67
N ARG A 276 5.06 -38.50 0.71
CA ARG A 276 5.84 -38.86 1.89
C ARG A 276 6.36 -37.57 2.51
N SER A 277 5.93 -37.26 3.74
CA SER A 277 6.52 -36.20 4.55
C SER A 277 7.83 -36.68 5.18
N LYS A 278 8.85 -35.83 5.15
CA LYS A 278 9.84 -35.72 6.22
C LYS A 278 9.72 -34.33 6.81
#